data_AF-A0A836P4W2-F1
#
_entry.id   AF-A0A836P4W2-F1
#
_cell.length_a   1.000
_cell.length_b   1.000
_cell.length_c   1.000
_cell.angle_alpha   90.00
_cell.angle_beta   90.00
_cell.angle_gamma   90.00
#
_symmetry.space_group_name_H-M   'P 1'
#
loop_
_entity.id
_entity.type
_entity.pdbx_description
1 polymer ?
#
loop_
_entity_poly.entity_id
_entity_poly.type
_entity_poly.pdbx_seq_one_letter_code
_entity_poly.pdbx_strand_id
1 'polypeptide(L)'
;MHTLRLHALACAVVSCLCAPAALAQDTAAAAPATPPAADSAAVNLDSVFVTGTSTATTKLKSSVSVSTVGAEAIEQSAPRSTAEIFRNIPGIRSESSGGEGNANIAVRGLPVASGGAKFLQLQEDGLPVMEFGDIAFGNSDIFLRSDFTLDRIEAIRGGSASTFTSNAPGGIINFISKTGDTAGGSVGVSRGLDYDNTRIDFDYGAPFAEQWQFNIGGFFRQGDGIRDAGYGTDQGGQLKANLTRLFENGYVRLYGKYLNDRAAAYLPAPTSVRGSDGSPDLGRLPGFDPGRDTLYSPNFRSDIGLDGNNGPRSTNLSDGMHPISRTLGAEAWFDLGNGWNLSEKFRIADNSGRFVSPFPVEASDAATLAAAIGGSGAQLIQATGPQVGQAYSGLAVRTHLFNVAINDLGNVVNDLSVSREFGGDGRTLNLRMGYYTSRQTIDMDWTWDSYVQSLGRESRLLNVVDANGTSLSRGGLYAYGTPFWGDCCVTRSYDVRYDVNAPYVALTFDSGKFSVDGSLRYDMGDARGSYNGTAIAQNLDVNGDGVIQPVEQRVATVDTANSRPVNYDWNYLSYSLGGNYLITDDLGAFARISRGARANADR
;
A
#
# COMPACT_ATOMS: atom_id res chain seq x y z
N MET A 1 26.60 -26.14 9.23
CA MET A 1 25.75 -27.12 9.96
C MET A 1 24.68 -26.31 10.66
N HIS A 2 23.37 -26.42 10.45
CA HIS A 2 22.51 -27.28 9.65
C HIS A 2 21.52 -26.39 8.88
N THR A 3 21.39 -26.63 7.58
CA THR A 3 20.31 -26.14 6.72
C THR A 3 19.32 -27.30 6.53
N LEU A 4 18.03 -27.08 6.80
CA LEU A 4 16.97 -28.02 6.48
C LEU A 4 16.10 -27.41 5.37
N ARG A 5 16.22 -28.01 4.19
CA ARG A 5 15.47 -27.71 2.99
C ARG A 5 14.07 -28.34 3.10
N LEU A 6 13.01 -27.52 3.09
CA LEU A 6 11.65 -27.99 2.82
C LEU A 6 11.40 -27.94 1.31
N HIS A 7 11.53 -29.09 0.65
CA HIS A 7 11.02 -29.35 -0.70
C HIS A 7 10.46 -30.78 -0.70
N ALA A 8 9.21 -30.96 -0.25
CA ALA A 8 8.37 -32.14 -0.53
C ALA A 8 7.05 -32.04 0.25
N LEU A 9 6.13 -31.17 -0.16
CA LEU A 9 4.74 -31.24 0.31
C LEU A 9 3.79 -30.58 -0.70
N ALA A 10 3.74 -31.13 -1.92
CA ALA A 10 2.92 -30.59 -3.02
C ALA A 10 2.05 -31.64 -3.75
N CYS A 11 1.79 -32.84 -3.18
CA CYS A 11 1.06 -33.89 -3.93
C CYS A 11 0.11 -34.79 -3.11
N ALA A 12 -0.39 -34.38 -1.95
CA ALA A 12 -1.18 -35.28 -1.08
C ALA A 12 -2.57 -34.77 -0.64
N VAL A 13 -3.28 -33.95 -1.44
CA VAL A 13 -4.64 -33.47 -1.07
C VAL A 13 -5.75 -33.91 -2.04
N VAL A 14 -5.46 -34.61 -3.14
CA VAL A 14 -6.48 -34.88 -4.18
C VAL A 14 -7.25 -36.22 -4.00
N SER A 15 -7.17 -36.93 -2.88
CA SER A 15 -7.68 -38.34 -2.82
C SER A 15 -8.77 -38.68 -1.78
N CYS A 16 -9.44 -37.73 -1.11
CA CYS A 16 -10.43 -38.06 -0.07
C CYS A 16 -11.86 -37.52 -0.30
N LEU A 17 -12.35 -37.52 -1.54
CA LEU A 17 -13.75 -37.20 -1.85
C LEU A 17 -14.43 -38.39 -2.54
N CYS A 18 -14.87 -39.38 -1.75
CA CYS A 18 -15.93 -40.32 -2.12
C CYS A 18 -16.38 -41.14 -0.89
N ALA A 19 -17.34 -40.64 -0.13
CA ALA A 19 -18.26 -41.47 0.66
C ALA A 19 -19.59 -40.70 0.85
N PRO A 20 -20.76 -41.32 0.58
CA PRO A 20 -22.05 -40.67 0.68
C PRO A 20 -22.55 -40.72 2.13
N ALA A 21 -22.86 -39.57 2.73
CA ALA A 21 -23.56 -39.49 4.02
C ALA A 21 -25.05 -39.20 3.79
N ALA A 22 -25.87 -40.05 4.39
CA ALA A 22 -27.32 -40.11 4.27
C ALA A 22 -28.03 -38.88 4.84
N LEU A 23 -29.18 -38.54 4.23
CA LEU A 23 -30.10 -37.49 4.65
C LEU A 23 -30.87 -37.93 5.91
N ALA A 24 -30.83 -37.10 6.94
CA ALA A 24 -31.82 -37.10 8.01
C ALA A 24 -32.39 -35.68 8.15
N GLN A 25 -33.69 -35.54 7.90
CA GLN A 25 -34.46 -34.33 8.19
C GLN A 25 -34.68 -34.24 9.69
N ASP A 26 -34.32 -33.10 10.29
CA ASP A 26 -34.99 -32.63 11.49
C ASP A 26 -35.15 -31.10 11.48
N THR A 27 -36.26 -30.71 12.08
CA THR A 27 -36.99 -29.44 12.02
C THR A 27 -36.22 -28.18 12.42
N ALA A 28 -36.41 -27.12 11.63
CA ALA A 28 -35.81 -25.80 11.78
C ALA A 28 -36.34 -25.02 13.02
N ALA A 29 -35.41 -24.50 13.82
CA ALA A 29 -35.63 -23.38 14.75
C ALA A 29 -35.14 -22.07 14.09
N ALA A 30 -35.86 -20.98 14.34
CA ALA A 30 -35.76 -19.71 13.63
C ALA A 30 -34.38 -19.03 13.75
N ALA A 31 -33.80 -18.68 12.58
CA ALA A 31 -32.61 -17.85 12.45
C ALA A 31 -32.95 -16.34 12.48
N PRO A 32 -32.06 -15.47 12.98
CA PRO A 32 -32.20 -14.03 12.81
C PRO A 32 -32.13 -13.63 11.34
N ALA A 33 -32.93 -12.63 10.95
CA ALA A 33 -33.20 -12.25 9.58
C ALA A 33 -31.95 -11.90 8.76
N THR A 34 -31.75 -12.63 7.66
CA THR A 34 -30.88 -12.28 6.53
C THR A 34 -31.42 -11.04 5.81
N PRO A 35 -30.62 -10.02 5.48
CA PRO A 35 -31.07 -8.92 4.63
C PRO A 35 -31.37 -9.43 3.22
N PRO A 36 -32.43 -8.92 2.55
CA PRO A 36 -32.76 -9.36 1.19
C PRO A 36 -31.68 -8.92 0.20
N ALA A 37 -31.35 -9.81 -0.73
CA ALA A 37 -30.55 -9.50 -1.91
C ALA A 37 -31.24 -8.37 -2.70
N ALA A 38 -30.51 -7.28 -2.97
CA ALA A 38 -31.05 -6.09 -3.61
C ALA A 38 -30.35 -5.80 -4.94
N ASP A 39 -31.18 -5.51 -5.94
CA ASP A 39 -30.85 -5.10 -7.31
C ASP A 39 -29.71 -4.09 -7.41
N SER A 40 -28.91 -4.29 -8.46
CA SER A 40 -27.82 -3.42 -8.89
C SER A 40 -28.30 -2.00 -9.25
N ALA A 41 -27.54 -1.00 -8.78
CA ALA A 41 -27.50 0.41 -9.20
C ALA A 41 -28.29 1.50 -8.41
N ALA A 42 -28.90 1.20 -7.26
CA ALA A 42 -29.36 2.25 -6.33
C ALA A 42 -28.39 2.41 -5.14
N VAL A 43 -28.12 3.66 -4.72
CA VAL A 43 -27.38 3.93 -3.48
C VAL A 43 -28.17 3.31 -2.32
N ASN A 44 -27.73 2.17 -1.79
CA ASN A 44 -28.39 1.52 -0.66
C ASN A 44 -28.15 2.38 0.61
N LEU A 45 -29.16 3.15 1.01
CA LEU A 45 -29.12 4.08 2.15
C LEU A 45 -29.32 3.36 3.50
N ASP A 46 -29.89 2.15 3.47
CA ASP A 46 -30.14 1.32 4.64
C ASP A 46 -28.93 0.48 5.05
N SER A 47 -27.89 0.42 4.22
CA SER A 47 -26.67 -0.31 4.53
C SER A 47 -26.04 0.22 5.83
N VAL A 48 -25.83 -0.69 6.77
CA VAL A 48 -25.18 -0.43 8.07
C VAL A 48 -23.65 -0.43 7.88
N PHE A 49 -22.98 0.53 8.51
CA PHE A 49 -21.52 0.60 8.57
C PHE A 49 -21.07 0.89 10.00
N VAL A 50 -19.82 0.54 10.31
CA VAL A 50 -19.24 0.67 11.67
C VAL A 50 -17.98 1.54 11.66
N THR A 51 -17.32 1.67 10.51
CA THR A 51 -16.09 2.46 10.42
C THR A 51 -16.38 3.89 10.84
N GLY A 52 -15.50 4.44 11.69
CA GLY A 52 -15.48 5.84 12.14
C GLY A 52 -16.79 6.35 12.77
N THR A 53 -17.53 5.48 13.45
CA THR A 53 -18.73 5.82 14.23
C THR A 53 -18.66 5.24 15.64
N SER A 54 -19.46 5.81 16.54
CA SER A 54 -19.58 5.36 17.94
C SER A 54 -20.32 4.02 18.05
N THR A 55 -21.24 3.75 17.13
CA THR A 55 -22.05 2.55 17.01
C THR A 55 -22.34 2.26 15.53
N ALA A 56 -22.75 1.03 15.22
CA ALA A 56 -23.19 0.65 13.89
C ALA A 56 -24.39 1.52 13.48
N THR A 57 -24.32 2.18 12.33
CA THR A 57 -25.39 3.10 11.88
C THR A 57 -25.64 3.00 10.38
N THR A 58 -26.87 3.33 9.96
CA THR A 58 -27.26 3.42 8.54
C THR A 58 -26.72 4.70 7.92
N LYS A 59 -26.51 4.71 6.59
CA LYS A 59 -26.10 5.94 5.88
C LYS A 59 -27.10 7.08 6.07
N LEU A 60 -28.40 6.79 6.08
CA LEU A 60 -29.46 7.79 6.18
C LEU A 60 -29.48 8.52 7.53
N LYS A 61 -29.19 7.81 8.63
CA LYS A 61 -29.14 8.38 9.98
C LYS A 61 -27.78 9.02 10.31
N SER A 62 -26.79 8.83 9.46
CA SER A 62 -25.45 9.32 9.69
C SER A 62 -25.27 10.78 9.27
N SER A 63 -24.49 11.51 10.05
CA SER A 63 -24.02 12.87 9.75
C SER A 63 -22.67 12.89 9.00
N VAL A 64 -22.11 11.71 8.62
CA VAL A 64 -20.87 11.59 7.84
C VAL A 64 -21.15 11.16 6.40
N SER A 65 -20.30 11.64 5.47
CA SER A 65 -20.32 11.21 4.08
C SER A 65 -19.68 9.82 3.91
N VAL A 66 -20.50 8.77 3.92
CA VAL A 66 -20.04 7.37 3.83
C VAL A 66 -20.32 6.78 2.45
N SER A 67 -19.42 5.94 1.96
CA SER A 67 -19.68 5.02 0.84
C SER A 67 -19.41 3.59 1.30
N THR A 68 -20.24 2.66 0.86
CA THR A 68 -19.98 1.24 1.02
C THR A 68 -19.94 0.61 -0.35
N VAL A 69 -18.94 -0.24 -0.59
CA VAL A 69 -18.78 -1.00 -1.83
C VAL A 69 -18.72 -2.47 -1.42
N GLY A 70 -19.74 -3.25 -1.77
CA GLY A 70 -19.79 -4.68 -1.47
C GLY A 70 -18.91 -5.51 -2.41
N ALA A 71 -18.61 -6.75 -2.01
CA ALA A 71 -17.79 -7.68 -2.78
C ALA A 71 -18.23 -7.81 -4.25
N GLU A 72 -19.52 -7.99 -4.52
CA GLU A 72 -20.03 -8.16 -5.88
C GLU A 72 -19.73 -6.96 -6.78
N ALA A 73 -19.88 -5.72 -6.28
CA ALA A 73 -19.55 -4.52 -7.05
C ALA A 73 -18.04 -4.41 -7.33
N ILE A 74 -17.21 -4.86 -6.39
CA ILE A 74 -15.75 -4.91 -6.56
C ILE A 74 -15.41 -5.94 -7.64
N GLU A 75 -15.97 -7.15 -7.56
CA GLU A 75 -15.78 -8.23 -8.53
C GLU A 75 -16.22 -7.81 -9.94
N GLN A 76 -17.40 -7.19 -10.08
CA GLN A 76 -17.90 -6.68 -11.36
C GLN A 76 -17.02 -5.58 -11.96
N SER A 77 -16.37 -4.76 -11.13
CA SER A 77 -15.45 -3.71 -11.59
C SER A 77 -14.08 -4.25 -12.03
N ALA A 78 -13.77 -5.52 -11.72
CA ALA A 78 -12.52 -6.22 -12.05
C ALA A 78 -11.25 -5.35 -11.86
N PRO A 79 -11.05 -4.76 -10.66
CA PRO A 79 -9.96 -3.83 -10.41
C PRO A 79 -8.63 -4.55 -10.46
N ARG A 80 -7.62 -3.92 -11.07
CA ARG A 80 -6.27 -4.48 -11.13
C ARG A 80 -5.50 -4.20 -9.84
N SER A 81 -5.65 -2.98 -9.32
CA SER A 81 -5.03 -2.53 -8.08
C SER A 81 -6.03 -1.90 -7.11
N THR A 82 -5.63 -1.76 -5.85
CA THR A 82 -6.43 -1.09 -4.81
C THR A 82 -6.77 0.36 -5.18
N ALA A 83 -5.87 1.03 -5.91
CA ALA A 83 -6.10 2.37 -6.45
C ALA A 83 -7.31 2.43 -7.39
N GLU A 84 -7.54 1.40 -8.21
CA GLU A 84 -8.70 1.36 -9.12
C GLU A 84 -10.02 1.20 -8.36
N ILE A 85 -10.00 0.43 -7.27
CA ILE A 85 -11.15 0.33 -6.35
C ILE A 85 -11.47 1.72 -5.78
N PHE A 86 -10.44 2.47 -5.36
CA PHE A 86 -10.63 3.78 -4.75
C PHE A 86 -11.16 4.84 -5.72
N ARG A 87 -10.90 4.70 -7.03
CA ARG A 87 -11.48 5.60 -8.06
C ARG A 87 -13.00 5.53 -8.13
N ASN A 88 -13.58 4.39 -7.77
CA ASN A 88 -15.03 4.20 -7.76
C ASN A 88 -15.70 4.83 -6.52
N ILE A 89 -14.92 5.32 -5.56
CA ILE A 89 -15.42 5.95 -4.34
C ILE A 89 -15.57 7.47 -4.57
N PRO A 90 -16.79 8.03 -4.49
CA PRO A 90 -16.97 9.47 -4.76
C PRO A 90 -16.15 10.35 -3.83
N GLY A 91 -15.55 11.43 -4.34
CA GLY A 91 -14.74 12.36 -3.55
C GLY A 91 -13.34 11.86 -3.18
N ILE A 92 -12.98 10.65 -3.61
CA ILE A 92 -11.61 10.14 -3.61
C ILE A 92 -11.06 10.27 -5.03
N ARG A 93 -9.86 10.84 -5.17
CA ARG A 93 -9.08 10.81 -6.40
C ARG A 93 -7.92 9.87 -6.16
N SER A 94 -7.88 8.75 -6.87
CA SER A 94 -6.78 7.80 -6.81
C SER A 94 -6.11 7.66 -8.17
N GLU A 95 -4.80 7.82 -8.19
CA GLU A 95 -3.97 7.71 -9.38
C GLU A 95 -3.12 6.44 -9.29
N SER A 96 -3.50 5.40 -10.04
CA SER A 96 -2.75 4.14 -10.20
C SER A 96 -1.54 4.25 -11.12
N SER A 97 -0.92 5.44 -11.26
CA SER A 97 0.22 5.64 -12.18
C SER A 97 1.47 4.87 -11.75
N GLY A 98 1.57 4.53 -10.47
CA GLY A 98 2.61 3.67 -9.89
C GLY A 98 2.45 2.17 -10.19
N GLY A 99 1.33 1.74 -10.77
CA GLY A 99 0.99 0.32 -10.97
C GLY A 99 0.12 -0.23 -9.83
N GLU A 100 0.59 -1.30 -9.20
CA GLU A 100 -0.15 -2.06 -8.18
C GLU A 100 -0.18 -1.39 -6.79
N GLY A 101 0.75 -0.47 -6.55
CA GLY A 101 0.87 0.31 -5.31
C GLY A 101 1.57 1.63 -5.57
N ASN A 102 1.96 2.32 -4.49
CA ASN A 102 2.54 3.66 -4.56
C ASN A 102 1.62 4.68 -5.26
N ALA A 103 0.31 4.54 -5.07
CA ALA A 103 -0.68 5.41 -5.68
C ALA A 103 -0.73 6.78 -5.00
N ASN A 104 -1.07 7.83 -5.76
CA ASN A 104 -1.39 9.14 -5.20
C ASN A 104 -2.88 9.17 -4.84
N ILE A 105 -3.21 9.22 -3.55
CA ILE A 105 -4.59 9.14 -3.08
C ILE A 105 -4.97 10.44 -2.37
N ALA A 106 -5.84 11.22 -3.00
CA ALA A 106 -6.37 12.48 -2.49
C ALA A 106 -7.84 12.33 -2.10
N VAL A 107 -8.27 13.09 -1.10
CA VAL A 107 -9.67 13.13 -0.65
C VAL A 107 -10.13 14.58 -0.57
N ARG A 108 -11.35 14.85 -1.06
CA ARG A 108 -11.99 16.18 -1.00
C ARG A 108 -11.11 17.33 -1.53
N GLY A 109 -10.25 17.06 -2.51
CA GLY A 109 -9.34 18.05 -3.08
C GLY A 109 -8.16 18.44 -2.18
N LEU A 110 -7.96 17.79 -1.04
CA LEU A 110 -6.76 17.98 -0.23
C LEU A 110 -5.52 17.60 -1.04
N PRO A 111 -4.52 18.48 -1.15
CA PRO A 111 -3.39 18.26 -2.05
C PRO A 111 -2.52 17.10 -1.56
N VAL A 112 -2.24 16.16 -2.46
CA VAL A 112 -1.20 15.16 -2.27
C VAL A 112 0.09 15.78 -2.78
N ALA A 113 0.88 16.36 -1.87
CA ALA A 113 2.16 16.98 -2.20
C ALA A 113 3.28 15.96 -2.42
N SER A 114 3.10 14.76 -1.88
CA SER A 114 4.10 13.70 -1.82
C SER A 114 3.30 12.39 -1.80
N GLY A 115 3.62 11.44 -2.68
CA GLY A 115 2.75 10.30 -3.02
C GLY A 115 2.29 9.45 -1.83
N GLY A 116 1.27 8.62 -2.04
CA GLY A 116 0.61 7.84 -1.00
C GLY A 116 -0.69 8.45 -0.50
N ALA A 117 -1.10 8.04 0.71
CA ALA A 117 -2.38 8.36 1.33
C ALA A 117 -2.25 9.47 2.39
N LYS A 118 -1.77 10.66 2.00
CA LYS A 118 -1.34 11.73 2.93
C LYS A 118 -2.37 12.10 4.03
N PHE A 119 -3.65 12.16 3.67
CA PHE A 119 -4.73 12.57 4.59
C PHE A 119 -5.77 11.46 4.79
N LEU A 120 -5.46 10.24 4.38
CA LEU A 120 -6.36 9.09 4.41
C LEU A 120 -5.70 7.94 5.16
N GLN A 121 -6.46 7.27 6.02
CA GLN A 121 -5.99 6.02 6.60
C GLN A 121 -6.58 4.85 5.82
N LEU A 122 -5.70 3.96 5.36
CA LEU A 122 -6.09 2.66 4.84
C LEU A 122 -6.12 1.68 6.00
N GLN A 123 -7.27 1.06 6.22
CA GLN A 123 -7.51 0.13 7.32
C GLN A 123 -7.87 -1.25 6.77
N GLU A 124 -7.53 -2.27 7.56
CA GLU A 124 -8.06 -3.62 7.45
C GLU A 124 -8.71 -3.97 8.79
N ASP A 125 -9.97 -4.37 8.76
CA ASP A 125 -10.79 -4.75 9.91
C ASP A 125 -10.86 -3.68 11.03
N GLY A 126 -10.75 -2.41 10.64
CA GLY A 126 -10.84 -1.23 11.51
C GLY A 126 -9.53 -0.78 12.14
N LEU A 127 -8.40 -1.38 11.78
CA LEU A 127 -7.05 -0.95 12.23
C LEU A 127 -6.20 -0.48 11.04
N PRO A 128 -5.35 0.56 11.20
CA PRO A 128 -4.43 1.05 10.15
C PRO A 128 -3.45 0.01 9.66
N VAL A 129 -3.39 -0.23 8.34
CA VAL A 129 -2.36 -1.09 7.73
C VAL A 129 -0.96 -0.61 8.12
N MET A 130 -0.78 0.72 8.13
CA MET A 130 0.39 1.45 8.61
C MET A 130 -0.09 2.69 9.35
N GLU A 131 0.61 3.12 10.40
CA GLU A 131 0.26 4.36 11.13
C GLU A 131 0.36 5.60 10.22
N PHE A 132 1.39 5.62 9.36
CA PHE A 132 1.61 6.66 8.36
C PHE A 132 1.41 6.10 6.95
N GLY A 133 0.46 6.66 6.21
CA GLY A 133 0.09 6.20 4.87
C GLY A 133 0.98 6.71 3.73
N ASP A 134 1.91 7.62 4.03
CA ASP A 134 2.73 8.35 3.05
C ASP A 134 4.24 8.19 3.26
N ILE A 135 4.67 7.08 3.87
CA ILE A 135 6.09 6.72 4.00
C ILE A 135 6.71 6.58 2.62
N ALA A 136 7.80 7.29 2.33
CA ALA A 136 8.38 7.28 0.99
C ALA A 136 8.87 5.88 0.58
N PHE A 137 8.42 5.42 -0.59
CA PHE A 137 8.66 4.08 -1.15
C PHE A 137 8.07 2.91 -0.35
N GLY A 138 7.42 3.19 0.79
CA GLY A 138 6.77 2.24 1.69
C GLY A 138 5.30 2.61 1.96
N ASN A 139 4.62 3.19 0.97
CA ASN A 139 3.22 3.63 1.10
C ASN A 139 2.31 2.47 1.56
N SER A 140 1.28 2.79 2.33
CA SER A 140 0.41 1.77 2.96
C SER A 140 -0.37 0.91 1.95
N ASP A 141 -0.65 1.43 0.75
CA ASP A 141 -1.32 0.70 -0.33
C ASP A 141 -0.45 -0.42 -0.91
N ILE A 142 0.87 -0.36 -0.75
CA ILE A 142 1.80 -1.42 -1.15
C ILE A 142 1.55 -2.68 -0.30
N PHE A 143 1.14 -2.55 0.97
CA PHE A 143 0.90 -3.67 1.89
C PHE A 143 -0.57 -4.13 1.96
N LEU A 144 -1.43 -3.55 1.12
CA LEU A 144 -2.87 -3.84 1.07
C LEU A 144 -3.24 -4.48 -0.27
N ARG A 145 -4.01 -5.58 -0.23
CA ARG A 145 -4.55 -6.23 -1.43
C ARG A 145 -6.02 -6.57 -1.22
N SER A 146 -6.79 -6.42 -2.29
CA SER A 146 -8.15 -6.93 -2.40
C SER A 146 -8.11 -8.35 -2.95
N ASP A 147 -8.90 -9.26 -2.37
CA ASP A 147 -9.11 -10.63 -2.84
C ASP A 147 -10.50 -11.11 -2.39
N PHE A 148 -10.84 -12.37 -2.66
CA PHE A 148 -12.15 -12.94 -2.33
C PHE A 148 -12.44 -13.08 -0.83
N THR A 149 -11.47 -12.80 0.06
CA THR A 149 -11.72 -12.73 1.52
C THR A 149 -12.36 -11.41 1.93
N LEU A 150 -12.47 -10.44 1.01
CA LEU A 150 -13.11 -9.15 1.25
C LEU A 150 -14.64 -9.30 1.23
N ASP A 151 -15.31 -8.81 2.26
CA ASP A 151 -16.76 -8.71 2.31
C ASP A 151 -17.23 -7.38 1.71
N ARG A 152 -16.63 -6.27 2.18
CA ARG A 152 -16.96 -4.92 1.72
C ARG A 152 -15.86 -3.93 2.06
N ILE A 153 -15.93 -2.77 1.41
CA ILE A 153 -15.13 -1.59 1.73
C ILE A 153 -16.05 -0.50 2.28
N GLU A 154 -15.67 0.07 3.42
CA GLU A 154 -16.33 1.22 4.04
C GLU A 154 -15.41 2.45 3.93
N ALA A 155 -15.90 3.52 3.31
CA ALA A 155 -15.13 4.74 3.11
C ALA A 155 -15.83 5.95 3.73
N ILE A 156 -15.15 6.60 4.67
CA ILE A 156 -15.58 7.85 5.30
C ILE A 156 -14.75 9.00 4.76
N ARG A 157 -15.41 10.09 4.40
CA ARG A 157 -14.75 11.29 3.90
C ARG A 157 -14.85 12.38 4.95
N GLY A 158 -13.71 12.74 5.54
CA GLY A 158 -13.55 13.74 6.59
C GLY A 158 -14.50 13.58 7.77
N GLY A 159 -14.69 14.66 8.52
CA GLY A 159 -15.67 14.64 9.62
C GLY A 159 -15.21 13.77 10.79
N SER A 160 -15.92 12.68 11.07
CA SER A 160 -15.55 11.77 12.17
C SER A 160 -14.20 11.08 11.98
N ALA A 161 -13.68 11.00 10.76
CA ALA A 161 -12.33 10.50 10.52
C ALA A 161 -11.27 11.27 11.35
N SER A 162 -11.47 12.55 11.65
CA SER A 162 -10.51 13.30 12.46
C SER A 162 -10.40 12.84 13.93
N THR A 163 -11.35 12.05 14.43
CA THR A 163 -11.42 11.64 15.85
C THR A 163 -11.41 10.13 16.06
N PHE A 164 -11.72 9.34 15.03
CA PHE A 164 -11.67 7.88 15.10
C PHE A 164 -10.36 7.28 14.56
N THR A 165 -9.49 8.10 13.98
CA THR A 165 -8.16 7.67 13.54
C THR A 165 -7.10 8.73 13.80
N SER A 166 -5.87 8.29 14.01
CA SER A 166 -4.68 9.13 13.97
C SER A 166 -4.30 9.48 12.52
N ASN A 167 -3.64 10.62 12.32
CA ASN A 167 -2.98 11.04 11.06
C ASN A 167 -3.83 11.14 9.78
N ALA A 168 -5.14 10.92 9.83
CA ALA A 168 -6.03 10.89 8.65
C ALA A 168 -7.30 11.73 8.78
N PRO A 169 -7.17 13.06 8.95
CA PRO A 169 -8.33 13.96 9.06
C PRO A 169 -9.17 14.04 7.78
N GLY A 170 -8.62 13.61 6.63
CA GLY A 170 -9.29 13.63 5.34
C GLY A 170 -10.25 12.46 5.13
N GLY A 171 -10.06 11.32 5.81
CA GLY A 171 -10.95 10.16 5.67
C GLY A 171 -10.32 8.82 6.03
N ILE A 172 -11.16 7.78 5.99
CA ILE A 172 -10.80 6.39 6.25
C ILE A 172 -11.31 5.56 5.08
N ILE A 173 -10.51 4.60 4.60
CA ILE A 173 -10.95 3.53 3.71
C ILE A 173 -10.63 2.21 4.41
N ASN A 174 -11.65 1.46 4.80
CA ASN A 174 -11.53 0.26 5.61
C ASN A 174 -12.00 -0.98 4.84
N PHE A 175 -11.12 -1.98 4.75
CA PHE A 175 -11.39 -3.27 4.14
C PHE A 175 -11.92 -4.21 5.21
N ILE A 176 -13.16 -4.67 5.06
CA ILE A 176 -13.80 -5.58 6.01
C ILE A 176 -13.71 -7.01 5.48
N SER A 177 -13.11 -7.90 6.25
CA SER A 177 -12.93 -9.30 5.88
C SER A 177 -14.19 -10.14 6.15
N LYS A 178 -14.44 -11.15 5.31
CA LYS A 178 -15.43 -12.21 5.55
C LYS A 178 -15.06 -13.00 6.80
N THR A 179 -16.07 -13.46 7.55
CA THR A 179 -15.86 -14.13 8.85
C THR A 179 -16.33 -15.59 8.91
N GLY A 180 -16.97 -16.08 7.84
CA GLY A 180 -17.43 -17.46 7.73
C GLY A 180 -18.71 -17.78 8.50
N ASP A 181 -19.53 -16.77 8.76
CA ASP A 181 -20.87 -16.89 9.36
C ASP A 181 -21.83 -17.72 8.48
N THR A 182 -21.67 -17.63 7.16
CA THR A 182 -22.42 -18.46 6.19
C THR A 182 -21.46 -19.43 5.51
N ALA A 183 -21.85 -20.71 5.45
CA ALA A 183 -21.09 -21.73 4.74
C ALA A 183 -21.07 -21.45 3.23
N GLY A 184 -19.88 -21.26 2.68
CA GLY A 184 -19.71 -20.96 1.27
C GLY A 184 -18.26 -20.67 0.91
N GLY A 185 -18.00 -20.61 -0.38
CA GLY A 185 -16.69 -20.25 -0.90
C GLY A 185 -16.77 -20.00 -2.40
N SER A 186 -15.74 -19.35 -2.91
CA SER A 186 -15.61 -19.04 -4.32
C SER A 186 -14.18 -19.34 -4.80
N VAL A 187 -14.06 -19.64 -6.09
CA VAL A 187 -12.77 -19.76 -6.78
C VAL A 187 -12.92 -19.02 -8.09
N GLY A 188 -11.97 -18.13 -8.36
CA GLY A 188 -11.93 -17.30 -9.56
C GLY A 188 -10.60 -17.45 -10.27
N VAL A 189 -10.63 -17.42 -11.59
CA VAL A 189 -9.43 -17.36 -12.43
C VAL A 189 -9.58 -16.19 -13.39
N SER A 190 -8.62 -15.26 -13.33
CA SER A 190 -8.53 -14.09 -14.19
C SER A 190 -7.28 -14.19 -15.06
N ARG A 191 -7.43 -13.90 -16.35
CA ARG A 191 -6.33 -13.92 -17.33
C ARG A 191 -6.39 -12.67 -18.18
N GLY A 192 -5.31 -11.89 -18.19
CA GLY A 192 -5.16 -10.76 -19.10
C GLY A 192 -5.08 -11.25 -20.56
N LEU A 193 -5.82 -10.58 -21.44
CA LEU A 193 -5.80 -10.85 -22.89
C LEU A 193 -4.73 -10.00 -23.60
N ASP A 194 -4.45 -8.82 -23.04
CA ASP A 194 -3.53 -7.80 -23.51
C ASP A 194 -2.16 -7.86 -22.83
N TYR A 195 -2.12 -8.31 -21.57
CA TYR A 195 -0.89 -8.61 -20.83
C TYR A 195 -0.97 -10.03 -20.24
N ASP A 196 0.14 -10.77 -20.26
CA ASP A 196 0.21 -12.17 -19.82
C ASP A 196 0.19 -12.25 -18.29
N ASN A 197 -0.94 -11.93 -17.65
CA ASN A 197 -1.10 -12.02 -16.20
C ASN A 197 -2.24 -12.96 -15.84
N THR A 198 -1.91 -13.97 -15.04
CA THR A 198 -2.86 -14.95 -14.53
C THR A 198 -2.97 -14.79 -13.03
N ARG A 199 -4.20 -14.68 -12.54
CA ARG A 199 -4.50 -14.58 -11.13
C ARG A 199 -5.56 -15.60 -10.76
N ILE A 200 -5.34 -16.30 -9.66
CA ILE A 200 -6.30 -17.24 -9.06
C ILE A 200 -6.65 -16.70 -7.68
N ASP A 201 -7.94 -16.47 -7.45
CA ASP A 201 -8.50 -16.07 -6.16
C ASP A 201 -9.33 -17.22 -5.60
N PHE A 202 -9.32 -17.40 -4.29
CA PHE A 202 -10.17 -18.37 -3.63
C PHE A 202 -10.56 -17.89 -2.23
N ASP A 203 -11.74 -18.29 -1.77
CA ASP A 203 -12.13 -18.20 -0.37
C ASP A 203 -13.03 -19.36 0.01
N TYR A 204 -13.01 -19.72 1.28
CA TYR A 204 -13.96 -20.63 1.88
C TYR A 204 -14.15 -20.24 3.34
N GLY A 205 -15.39 -20.10 3.77
CA GLY A 205 -15.74 -19.89 5.17
C GLY A 205 -16.97 -20.69 5.55
N ALA A 206 -17.01 -21.15 6.80
CA ALA A 206 -18.14 -21.85 7.35
C ALA A 206 -18.11 -21.88 8.88
N PRO A 207 -19.28 -22.00 9.54
CA PRO A 207 -19.37 -22.60 10.86
C PRO A 207 -18.92 -24.07 10.77
N PHE A 208 -18.02 -24.50 11.65
CA PHE A 208 -17.49 -25.88 11.62
C PHE A 208 -17.71 -26.65 12.92
N ALA A 209 -18.07 -25.95 13.99
CA ALA A 209 -18.48 -26.54 15.26
C ALA A 209 -19.42 -25.56 15.97
N GLU A 210 -20.07 -26.03 17.03
CA GLU A 210 -20.91 -25.16 17.86
C GLU A 210 -20.09 -23.96 18.35
N GLN A 211 -20.60 -22.75 18.09
CA GLN A 211 -19.97 -21.49 18.43
C GLN A 211 -18.58 -21.27 17.79
N TRP A 212 -18.23 -21.97 16.70
CA TRP A 212 -16.99 -21.71 15.97
C TRP A 212 -17.24 -21.53 14.48
N GLN A 213 -16.62 -20.50 13.92
CA GLN A 213 -16.61 -20.22 12.48
C GLN A 213 -15.22 -19.81 12.02
N PHE A 214 -14.92 -20.04 10.74
CA PHE A 214 -13.65 -19.66 10.15
C PHE A 214 -13.85 -19.15 8.73
N ASN A 215 -12.90 -18.35 8.25
CA ASN A 215 -12.73 -18.05 6.84
C ASN A 215 -11.25 -18.18 6.47
N ILE A 216 -10.96 -18.74 5.31
CA ILE A 216 -9.63 -18.81 4.73
C ILE A 216 -9.74 -18.49 3.25
N GLY A 217 -8.79 -17.72 2.73
CA GLY A 217 -8.76 -17.39 1.31
C GLY A 217 -7.55 -16.54 0.97
N GLY A 218 -7.47 -16.17 -0.29
CA GLY A 218 -6.34 -15.42 -0.79
C GLY A 218 -6.27 -15.44 -2.30
N PHE A 219 -5.13 -15.01 -2.82
CA PHE A 219 -4.87 -15.03 -4.25
C PHE A 219 -3.42 -15.37 -4.55
N PHE A 220 -3.20 -15.90 -5.74
CA PHE A 220 -1.87 -16.06 -6.32
C PHE A 220 -1.89 -15.51 -7.74
N ARG A 221 -0.83 -14.83 -8.13
CA ARG A 221 -0.67 -14.29 -9.48
C ARG A 221 0.72 -14.52 -10.05
N GLN A 222 0.77 -14.57 -11.37
CA GLN A 222 2.00 -14.61 -12.14
C GLN A 222 1.79 -13.98 -13.51
N GLY A 223 2.75 -13.15 -13.92
CA GLY A 223 2.74 -12.58 -15.25
C GLY A 223 3.32 -11.17 -15.37
N ASP A 224 2.79 -10.44 -16.33
CA ASP A 224 3.21 -9.07 -16.64
C ASP A 224 2.28 -8.03 -15.99
N GLY A 225 2.83 -6.85 -15.70
CA GLY A 225 2.02 -5.70 -15.34
C GLY A 225 1.38 -5.03 -16.57
N ILE A 226 0.76 -3.86 -16.34
CA ILE A 226 0.06 -3.10 -17.38
C ILE A 226 0.95 -2.55 -18.52
N ARG A 227 2.27 -2.57 -18.36
CA ARG A 227 3.25 -2.15 -19.38
C ARG A 227 4.21 -3.31 -19.67
N ASP A 228 4.55 -3.46 -20.93
CA ASP A 228 5.40 -4.54 -21.41
C ASP A 228 6.87 -4.31 -21.02
N ALA A 229 7.33 -5.02 -19.99
CA ALA A 229 8.72 -5.04 -19.54
C ALA A 229 9.59 -6.06 -20.29
N GLY A 230 9.00 -6.87 -21.17
CA GLY A 230 9.64 -8.02 -21.81
C GLY A 230 9.93 -9.20 -20.87
N TYR A 231 9.36 -9.21 -19.66
CA TYR A 231 9.45 -10.28 -18.67
C TYR A 231 8.35 -10.16 -17.60
N GLY A 232 8.06 -11.26 -16.89
CA GLY A 232 7.10 -11.27 -15.78
C GLY A 232 7.51 -10.39 -14.60
N THR A 233 6.79 -9.29 -14.41
CA THR A 233 6.98 -8.32 -13.31
C THR A 233 6.12 -8.61 -12.10
N ASP A 234 5.00 -9.31 -12.32
CA ASP A 234 3.97 -9.52 -11.32
C ASP A 234 4.03 -10.98 -10.87
N GLN A 235 4.36 -11.23 -9.61
CA GLN A 235 4.51 -12.59 -9.08
C GLN A 235 4.32 -12.64 -7.57
N GLY A 236 3.44 -13.50 -7.12
CA GLY A 236 3.27 -13.80 -5.69
C GLY A 236 1.81 -13.90 -5.30
N GLY A 237 1.48 -13.51 -4.08
CA GLY A 237 0.12 -13.67 -3.58
C GLY A 237 -0.09 -13.26 -2.14
N GLN A 238 -1.32 -13.45 -1.69
CA GLN A 238 -1.77 -13.22 -0.33
C GLN A 238 -2.54 -14.44 0.17
N LEU A 239 -2.37 -14.75 1.45
CA LEU A 239 -3.23 -15.69 2.18
C LEU A 239 -3.73 -14.99 3.45
N LYS A 240 -5.03 -15.07 3.70
CA LYS A 240 -5.68 -14.61 4.91
C LYS A 240 -6.47 -15.74 5.52
N ALA A 241 -6.49 -15.80 6.84
CA ALA A 241 -7.34 -16.70 7.59
C ALA A 241 -7.84 -16.03 8.86
N ASN A 242 -9.07 -16.34 9.25
CA ASN A 242 -9.58 -15.98 10.57
C ASN A 242 -10.37 -17.13 11.19
N LEU A 243 -10.36 -17.15 12.50
CA LEU A 243 -11.06 -18.11 13.35
C LEU A 243 -11.80 -17.32 14.43
N THR A 244 -13.11 -17.46 14.48
CA THR A 244 -13.97 -16.78 15.45
C THR A 244 -14.61 -17.81 16.39
N ARG A 245 -14.45 -17.60 17.68
CA ARG A 245 -15.25 -18.23 18.74
C ARG A 245 -16.38 -17.28 19.11
N LEU A 246 -17.61 -17.77 19.01
CA LEU A 246 -18.81 -17.08 19.47
C LEU A 246 -19.06 -17.44 20.95
N PHE A 247 -19.64 -16.50 21.69
CA PHE A 247 -20.12 -16.64 23.05
C PHE A 247 -21.55 -16.11 23.10
N GLU A 248 -22.31 -16.44 24.14
CA GLU A 248 -23.69 -15.96 24.29
C GLU A 248 -23.80 -14.43 24.26
N ASN A 249 -22.76 -13.75 24.76
CA ASN A 249 -22.71 -12.30 24.88
C ASN A 249 -21.59 -11.66 24.05
N GLY A 250 -21.01 -12.34 23.06
CA GLY A 250 -19.90 -11.76 22.31
C GLY A 250 -19.14 -12.70 21.39
N TYR A 251 -17.97 -12.27 20.95
CA TYR A 251 -17.05 -13.09 20.16
C TYR A 251 -15.59 -12.73 20.43
N VAL A 252 -14.72 -13.70 20.17
CA VAL A 252 -13.27 -13.50 20.02
C VAL A 252 -12.85 -14.05 18.68
N ARG A 253 -12.12 -13.26 17.90
CA ARG A 253 -11.60 -13.62 16.59
C ARG A 253 -10.10 -13.48 16.59
N LEU A 254 -9.42 -14.50 16.08
CA LEU A 254 -8.01 -14.45 15.73
C LEU A 254 -7.92 -14.44 14.21
N TYR A 255 -7.03 -13.62 13.66
CA TYR A 255 -6.82 -13.54 12.23
C TYR A 255 -5.34 -13.39 11.89
N GLY A 256 -4.97 -13.87 10.71
CA GLY A 256 -3.63 -13.77 10.18
C GLY A 256 -3.63 -13.46 8.70
N LYS A 257 -2.59 -12.77 8.25
CA LYS A 257 -2.33 -12.44 6.85
C LYS A 257 -0.86 -12.70 6.52
N TYR A 258 -0.63 -13.32 5.38
CA TYR A 258 0.68 -13.43 4.76
C TYR A 258 0.59 -12.87 3.35
N LEU A 259 1.30 -11.77 3.10
CA LEU A 259 1.46 -11.18 1.78
C LEU A 259 2.92 -11.36 1.37
N ASN A 260 3.14 -11.90 0.19
CA ASN A 260 4.45 -11.94 -0.47
C ASN A 260 4.19 -11.85 -1.96
N ASP A 261 4.27 -10.62 -2.46
CA ASP A 261 3.82 -10.27 -3.80
C ASP A 261 4.81 -9.28 -4.41
N ARG A 262 4.95 -9.33 -5.72
CA ARG A 262 5.86 -8.49 -6.50
C ARG A 262 5.08 -7.90 -7.64
N ALA A 263 5.35 -6.64 -7.94
CA ALA A 263 4.79 -5.96 -9.10
C ALA A 263 5.75 -4.88 -9.58
N ALA A 264 5.71 -4.54 -10.86
CA ALA A 264 6.46 -3.39 -11.37
C ALA A 264 6.02 -2.10 -10.65
N ALA A 265 7.00 -1.34 -10.14
CA ALA A 265 6.77 0.05 -9.76
C ALA A 265 6.93 0.91 -11.02
N TYR A 266 5.87 1.55 -11.49
CA TYR A 266 5.97 2.44 -12.64
C TYR A 266 6.29 3.87 -12.18
N LEU A 267 7.45 4.36 -12.59
CA LEU A 267 7.83 5.75 -12.40
C LEU A 267 7.48 6.55 -13.67
N PRO A 268 7.64 7.90 -13.67
CA PRO A 268 7.40 8.71 -14.86
C PRO A 268 8.09 8.13 -16.10
N ALA A 269 7.53 8.38 -17.28
CA ALA A 269 8.06 7.88 -18.54
C ALA A 269 8.37 9.06 -19.48
N PRO A 270 9.49 9.03 -20.24
CA PRO A 270 9.78 10.09 -21.20
C PRO A 270 8.65 10.26 -22.21
N THR A 271 8.15 11.49 -22.34
CA THR A 271 6.99 11.84 -23.17
C THR A 271 7.35 13.05 -24.03
N SER A 272 6.99 13.02 -25.31
CA SER A 272 7.19 14.20 -26.17
C SER A 272 6.14 15.25 -25.83
N VAL A 273 6.56 16.49 -25.61
CA VAL A 273 5.65 17.63 -25.42
C VAL A 273 5.79 18.55 -26.62
N ARG A 274 4.66 18.80 -27.30
CA ARG A 274 4.54 19.73 -28.43
C ARG A 274 3.37 20.69 -28.17
N GLY A 275 3.16 21.64 -29.06
CA GLY A 275 2.06 22.61 -28.94
C GLY A 275 2.40 23.80 -28.03
N SER A 276 1.39 24.36 -27.38
CA SER A 276 1.52 25.52 -26.49
C SER A 276 1.02 25.18 -25.08
N ASP A 277 1.36 26.00 -24.08
CA ASP A 277 0.96 25.79 -22.69
C ASP A 277 -0.56 25.63 -22.50
N GLY A 278 -1.38 26.27 -23.35
CA GLY A 278 -2.85 26.17 -23.31
C GLY A 278 -3.43 24.97 -24.06
N SER A 279 -2.64 24.28 -24.89
CA SER A 279 -3.04 23.09 -25.64
C SER A 279 -1.80 22.21 -25.90
N PRO A 280 -1.27 21.57 -24.85
CA PRO A 280 -0.11 20.70 -25.00
C PRO A 280 -0.50 19.43 -25.76
N ASP A 281 0.29 19.07 -26.75
CA ASP A 281 0.23 17.79 -27.46
C ASP A 281 1.25 16.85 -26.84
N LEU A 282 0.76 15.94 -25.99
CA LEU A 282 1.55 14.93 -25.32
C LEU A 282 1.58 13.67 -26.20
N GLY A 283 2.77 13.22 -26.54
CA GLY A 283 2.95 12.18 -27.54
C GLY A 283 4.11 11.23 -27.28
N ARG A 284 4.27 10.31 -28.23
CA ARG A 284 5.30 9.28 -28.22
C ARG A 284 6.65 9.84 -28.66
N LEU A 285 7.71 9.25 -28.13
CA LEU A 285 9.05 9.43 -28.67
C LEU A 285 9.31 8.35 -29.74
N PRO A 286 10.21 8.60 -30.71
CA PRO A 286 10.60 7.58 -31.69
C PRO A 286 11.00 6.26 -31.00
N GLY A 287 10.24 5.19 -31.24
CA GLY A 287 10.49 3.86 -30.67
C GLY A 287 10.05 3.63 -29.22
N PHE A 288 9.37 4.60 -28.59
CA PHE A 288 8.91 4.51 -27.21
C PHE A 288 7.53 5.16 -27.01
N ASP A 289 6.54 4.34 -26.61
CA ASP A 289 5.19 4.75 -26.25
C ASP A 289 5.01 4.78 -24.72
N PRO A 290 4.96 5.95 -24.07
CA PRO A 290 4.82 6.05 -22.61
C PRO A 290 3.49 5.46 -22.08
N GLY A 291 2.51 5.16 -22.94
CA GLY A 291 1.28 4.47 -22.58
C GLY A 291 1.38 2.95 -22.52
N ARG A 292 2.42 2.34 -23.12
CA ARG A 292 2.57 0.88 -23.25
C ARG A 292 3.94 0.36 -22.85
N ASP A 293 4.98 1.12 -23.14
CA ASP A 293 6.37 0.77 -22.89
C ASP A 293 6.80 1.24 -21.49
N THR A 294 7.84 0.60 -20.98
CA THR A 294 8.45 0.93 -19.69
C THR A 294 9.97 0.97 -19.81
N LEU A 295 10.63 1.49 -18.77
CA LEU A 295 12.09 1.49 -18.67
C LEU A 295 12.64 0.20 -18.06
N TYR A 296 11.79 -0.69 -17.55
CA TYR A 296 12.19 -2.07 -17.30
C TYR A 296 12.49 -2.74 -18.64
N SER A 297 13.48 -3.63 -18.64
CA SER A 297 13.90 -4.32 -19.85
C SER A 297 14.50 -5.69 -19.53
N PRO A 298 14.35 -6.70 -20.40
CA PRO A 298 15.06 -7.97 -20.26
C PRO A 298 16.58 -7.81 -20.31
N ASN A 299 17.10 -6.69 -20.82
CA ASN A 299 18.54 -6.38 -20.85
C ASN A 299 19.02 -5.54 -19.66
N PHE A 300 18.11 -5.12 -18.77
CA PHE A 300 18.44 -4.43 -17.52
C PHE A 300 17.72 -5.11 -16.36
N ARG A 301 18.36 -6.15 -15.81
CA ARG A 301 17.76 -7.08 -14.85
C ARG A 301 18.34 -6.98 -13.45
N SER A 302 19.54 -6.43 -13.33
CA SER A 302 20.27 -6.38 -12.08
C SER A 302 20.90 -5.03 -11.86
N ASP A 303 20.78 -4.56 -10.63
CA ASP A 303 21.52 -3.46 -10.08
C ASP A 303 22.69 -3.97 -9.25
N ILE A 304 23.85 -3.34 -9.37
CA ILE A 304 25.04 -3.63 -8.58
C ILE A 304 25.42 -2.33 -7.88
N GLY A 305 25.25 -2.31 -6.57
CA GLY A 305 25.29 -1.12 -5.73
C GLY A 305 25.88 -1.41 -4.36
N LEU A 306 25.64 -0.48 -3.44
CA LEU A 306 25.90 -0.69 -2.02
C LEU A 306 24.59 -0.94 -1.25
N ASP A 307 24.68 -1.56 -0.07
CA ASP A 307 23.60 -1.64 0.91
C ASP A 307 23.70 -0.53 1.98
N GLY A 308 22.79 -0.53 2.96
CA GLY A 308 22.77 0.46 4.05
C GLY A 308 24.02 0.46 4.95
N ASN A 309 24.77 -0.64 4.95
CA ASN A 309 26.02 -0.78 5.68
C ASN A 309 27.25 -0.48 4.81
N ASN A 310 27.04 0.05 3.60
CA ASN A 310 28.07 0.26 2.57
C ASN A 310 28.78 -1.02 2.12
N GLY A 311 28.13 -2.19 2.26
CA GLY A 311 28.57 -3.45 1.69
C GLY A 311 28.09 -3.62 0.25
N PRO A 312 28.77 -4.44 -0.59
CA PRO A 312 28.35 -4.68 -1.96
C PRO A 312 27.00 -5.42 -2.01
N ARG A 313 26.11 -4.94 -2.88
CA ARG A 313 24.74 -5.44 -3.06
C ARG A 313 24.46 -5.75 -4.53
N SER A 314 23.74 -6.84 -4.77
CA SER A 314 23.06 -7.07 -6.05
C SER A 314 21.56 -7.12 -5.85
N THR A 315 20.81 -6.50 -6.76
CA THR A 315 19.34 -6.44 -6.68
C THR A 315 18.71 -6.75 -8.02
N ASN A 316 17.67 -7.57 -7.99
CA ASN A 316 16.92 -7.91 -9.19
C ASN A 316 15.81 -6.89 -9.42
N LEU A 317 15.77 -6.29 -10.62
CA LEU A 317 14.74 -5.32 -10.97
C LEU A 317 13.34 -5.94 -11.06
N SER A 318 13.21 -7.27 -11.15
CA SER A 318 11.91 -7.95 -11.03
C SER A 318 11.34 -7.93 -9.62
N ASP A 319 12.09 -7.48 -8.61
CA ASP A 319 11.52 -7.26 -7.28
C ASP A 319 10.52 -6.09 -7.30
N GLY A 320 10.75 -5.06 -8.13
CA GLY A 320 9.83 -3.93 -8.29
C GLY A 320 9.40 -3.36 -6.94
N MET A 321 8.09 -3.31 -6.70
CA MET A 321 7.49 -3.27 -5.36
C MET A 321 7.32 -4.70 -4.83
N HIS A 322 8.13 -5.10 -3.85
CA HIS A 322 8.09 -6.42 -3.22
C HIS A 322 7.71 -6.34 -1.73
N PRO A 323 6.44 -6.11 -1.37
CA PRO A 323 5.99 -6.22 0.01
C PRO A 323 6.02 -7.66 0.51
N ILE A 324 6.57 -7.84 1.71
CA ILE A 324 6.37 -9.01 2.55
C ILE A 324 5.69 -8.52 3.82
N SER A 325 4.46 -8.98 4.07
CA SER A 325 3.72 -8.65 5.29
C SER A 325 3.30 -9.93 6.00
N ARG A 326 3.64 -10.04 7.29
CA ARG A 326 3.21 -11.11 8.18
C ARG A 326 2.44 -10.48 9.32
N THR A 327 1.16 -10.78 9.38
CA THR A 327 0.25 -10.13 10.31
C THR A 327 -0.43 -11.17 11.18
N LEU A 328 -0.52 -10.88 12.47
CA LEU A 328 -1.36 -11.58 13.43
C LEU A 328 -2.19 -10.55 14.17
N GLY A 329 -3.48 -10.80 14.29
CA GLY A 329 -4.37 -9.92 15.02
C GLY A 329 -5.43 -10.67 15.80
N ALA A 330 -6.01 -9.94 16.74
CA ALA A 330 -7.11 -10.38 17.58
C ALA A 330 -8.17 -9.29 17.61
N GLU A 331 -9.43 -9.71 17.60
CA GLU A 331 -10.59 -8.84 17.78
C GLU A 331 -11.49 -9.49 18.82
N ALA A 332 -11.98 -8.72 19.79
CA ALA A 332 -12.96 -9.18 20.75
C ALA A 332 -14.06 -8.15 20.90
N TRP A 333 -15.29 -8.63 20.99
CA TRP A 333 -16.45 -7.81 21.29
C TRP A 333 -17.34 -8.54 22.29
N PHE A 334 -17.75 -7.86 23.35
CA PHE A 334 -18.60 -8.44 24.39
C PHE A 334 -19.64 -7.43 24.90
N ASP A 335 -20.89 -7.86 24.97
CA ASP A 335 -21.94 -7.23 25.77
C ASP A 335 -21.71 -7.58 27.25
N LEU A 336 -21.44 -6.56 28.06
CA LEU A 336 -21.20 -6.67 29.49
C LEU A 336 -22.50 -6.54 30.32
N GLY A 337 -23.64 -6.37 29.64
CA GLY A 337 -24.94 -6.13 30.23
C GLY A 337 -25.18 -4.67 30.62
N ASN A 338 -26.43 -4.33 30.92
CA ASN A 338 -26.86 -2.97 31.29
C ASN A 338 -26.50 -1.89 30.24
N GLY A 339 -26.47 -2.28 28.97
CA GLY A 339 -26.16 -1.43 27.81
C GLY A 339 -24.67 -1.18 27.60
N TRP A 340 -23.78 -1.82 28.36
CA TRP A 340 -22.32 -1.70 28.19
C TRP A 340 -21.77 -2.70 27.18
N ASN A 341 -20.92 -2.24 26.27
CA ASN A 341 -20.20 -3.09 25.34
C ASN A 341 -18.69 -2.83 25.44
N LEU A 342 -17.89 -3.89 25.36
CA LEU A 342 -16.44 -3.87 25.26
C LEU A 342 -16.03 -4.23 23.84
N SER A 343 -15.05 -3.53 23.28
CA SER A 343 -14.44 -3.84 22.00
C SER A 343 -12.93 -3.68 22.11
N GLU A 344 -12.20 -4.71 21.69
CA GLU A 344 -10.74 -4.75 21.63
C GLU A 344 -10.32 -5.16 20.23
N LYS A 345 -9.37 -4.43 19.65
CA LYS A 345 -8.77 -4.74 18.35
C LYS A 345 -7.27 -4.59 18.46
N PHE A 346 -6.56 -5.68 18.26
CA PHE A 346 -5.12 -5.75 18.36
C PHE A 346 -4.51 -6.32 17.08
N ARG A 347 -3.37 -5.78 16.66
CA ARG A 347 -2.61 -6.30 15.52
C ARG A 347 -1.11 -6.08 15.69
N ILE A 348 -0.34 -7.08 15.29
CA ILE A 348 1.09 -6.97 15.03
C ILE A 348 1.30 -7.29 13.56
N ALA A 349 2.07 -6.46 12.87
CA ALA A 349 2.54 -6.70 11.52
C ALA A 349 4.06 -6.59 11.47
N ASP A 350 4.71 -7.60 10.90
CA ASP A 350 6.09 -7.54 10.42
C ASP A 350 6.00 -7.23 8.93
N ASN A 351 6.49 -6.06 8.54
CA ASN A 351 6.46 -5.60 7.16
C ASN A 351 7.90 -5.35 6.72
N SER A 352 8.31 -5.97 5.62
CA SER A 352 9.62 -5.79 5.01
C SER A 352 9.47 -5.85 3.49
N GLY A 353 10.54 -5.57 2.76
CA GLY A 353 10.49 -5.67 1.31
C GLY A 353 11.52 -4.84 0.58
N ARG A 354 11.14 -4.45 -0.62
CA ARG A 354 11.98 -3.63 -1.48
C ARG A 354 11.14 -2.79 -2.44
N PHE A 355 11.64 -1.61 -2.76
CA PHE A 355 11.21 -0.81 -3.89
C PHE A 355 12.41 -0.64 -4.82
N VAL A 356 12.36 -1.19 -6.03
CA VAL A 356 13.38 -1.01 -7.07
C VAL A 356 12.72 -0.60 -8.38
N SER A 357 13.08 0.55 -8.94
CA SER A 357 12.52 0.99 -10.23
C SER A 357 13.39 2.01 -10.96
N PRO A 358 13.48 1.95 -12.30
CA PRO A 358 14.15 2.98 -13.10
C PRO A 358 13.35 4.28 -13.15
N PHE A 359 13.98 5.40 -12.79
CA PHE A 359 13.44 6.76 -12.90
C PHE A 359 14.15 7.52 -14.03
N PRO A 360 13.45 7.98 -15.09
CA PRO A 360 14.06 8.78 -16.14
C PRO A 360 14.32 10.20 -15.66
N VAL A 361 15.55 10.64 -15.85
CA VAL A 361 16.03 11.97 -15.44
C VAL A 361 16.07 12.90 -16.65
N GLU A 362 16.62 12.40 -17.74
CA GLU A 362 16.86 13.15 -18.96
C GLU A 362 16.81 12.17 -20.13
N ALA A 363 16.04 12.50 -21.17
CA ALA A 363 16.04 11.78 -22.44
C ALA A 363 16.56 12.72 -23.54
N SER A 364 17.58 12.29 -24.27
CA SER A 364 18.24 13.09 -25.30
C SER A 364 18.85 12.20 -26.39
N ASP A 365 19.42 12.79 -27.44
CA ASP A 365 20.23 12.05 -28.40
C ASP A 365 21.52 11.53 -27.74
N ALA A 366 22.05 10.42 -28.27
CA ALA A 366 23.21 9.74 -27.71
C ALA A 366 24.45 10.63 -27.59
N ALA A 367 24.70 11.52 -28.55
CA ALA A 367 25.90 12.36 -28.55
C ALA A 367 25.81 13.43 -27.46
N THR A 368 24.66 14.09 -27.33
CA THR A 368 24.40 15.07 -26.27
C THR A 368 24.52 14.43 -24.89
N LEU A 369 23.89 13.27 -24.68
CA LEU A 369 23.96 12.59 -23.38
C LEU A 369 25.36 12.07 -23.06
N ALA A 370 26.09 11.52 -24.03
CA ALA A 370 27.47 11.12 -23.85
C ALA A 370 28.34 12.31 -23.44
N ALA A 371 28.21 13.45 -24.14
CA ALA A 371 28.97 14.65 -23.83
C ALA A 371 28.65 15.22 -22.44
N ALA A 372 27.39 15.13 -22.01
CA ALA A 372 26.96 15.55 -20.69
C ALA A 372 27.53 14.69 -19.54
N ILE A 373 27.97 13.46 -19.82
CA ILE A 373 28.54 12.56 -18.81
C ILE A 373 30.07 12.49 -18.92
N GLY A 374 30.58 12.21 -20.12
CA GLY A 374 32.00 11.96 -20.39
C GLY A 374 32.77 13.13 -21.00
N GLY A 375 32.13 14.28 -21.19
CA GLY A 375 32.75 15.46 -21.78
C GLY A 375 32.77 15.44 -23.32
N SER A 376 33.29 16.53 -23.90
CA SER A 376 33.31 16.71 -25.36
C SER A 376 34.00 15.54 -26.08
N GLY A 377 33.34 15.00 -27.11
CA GLY A 377 33.84 13.86 -27.90
C GLY A 377 33.52 12.48 -27.33
N ALA A 378 32.86 12.40 -26.16
CA ALA A 378 32.39 11.13 -25.61
C ALA A 378 31.32 10.47 -26.49
N GLN A 379 31.21 9.14 -26.39
CA GLN A 379 30.29 8.31 -27.16
C GLN A 379 29.55 7.31 -26.27
N LEU A 380 28.37 6.87 -26.71
CA LEU A 380 27.65 5.74 -26.10
C LEU A 380 27.93 4.46 -26.87
N ILE A 381 28.28 3.39 -26.16
CA ILE A 381 28.52 2.05 -26.69
C ILE A 381 27.55 1.08 -26.04
N GLN A 382 26.95 0.17 -26.81
CA GLN A 382 26.01 -0.80 -26.25
C GLN A 382 26.71 -1.74 -25.26
N ALA A 383 26.20 -1.80 -24.02
CA ALA A 383 26.76 -2.61 -22.94
C ALA A 383 26.02 -3.94 -22.74
N THR A 384 24.77 -4.05 -23.23
CA THR A 384 23.93 -5.26 -23.13
C THR A 384 23.18 -5.51 -24.43
N GLY A 385 22.67 -6.74 -24.61
CA GLY A 385 21.90 -7.16 -25.77
C GLY A 385 22.74 -7.63 -26.98
N PRO A 386 22.12 -7.85 -28.15
CA PRO A 386 22.79 -8.47 -29.30
C PRO A 386 23.90 -7.65 -29.98
N GLN A 387 23.95 -6.35 -29.72
CA GLN A 387 24.87 -5.40 -30.37
C GLN A 387 25.96 -4.87 -29.41
N VAL A 388 26.28 -5.61 -28.35
CA VAL A 388 27.32 -5.25 -27.38
C VAL A 388 28.62 -4.85 -28.09
N GLY A 389 29.23 -3.75 -27.64
CA GLY A 389 30.47 -3.19 -28.19
C GLY A 389 30.29 -2.29 -29.42
N GLN A 390 29.09 -2.21 -30.00
CA GLN A 390 28.81 -1.30 -31.11
C GLN A 390 28.44 0.10 -30.61
N ALA A 391 28.83 1.13 -31.37
CA ALA A 391 28.42 2.51 -31.10
C ALA A 391 26.89 2.67 -31.20
N TYR A 392 26.33 3.52 -30.36
CA TYR A 392 24.90 3.83 -30.32
C TYR A 392 24.65 5.31 -30.66
N SER A 393 23.68 5.57 -31.54
CA SER A 393 23.36 6.91 -32.06
C SER A 393 21.89 7.30 -31.93
N GLY A 394 21.06 6.47 -31.27
CA GLY A 394 19.63 6.73 -31.08
C GLY A 394 19.33 7.63 -29.88
N LEU A 395 18.07 7.64 -29.46
CA LEU A 395 17.67 8.29 -28.20
C LEU A 395 18.15 7.47 -27.01
N ALA A 396 18.71 8.13 -26.01
CA ALA A 396 19.17 7.53 -24.77
C ALA A 396 18.54 8.26 -23.59
N VAL A 397 18.46 7.56 -22.45
CA VAL A 397 17.90 8.09 -21.22
C VAL A 397 18.88 7.88 -20.07
N ARG A 398 19.17 8.97 -19.36
CA ARG A 398 19.81 8.93 -18.05
C ARG A 398 18.78 8.47 -17.04
N THR A 399 19.09 7.39 -16.34
CA THR A 399 18.17 6.75 -15.40
C THR A 399 18.81 6.74 -14.01
N HIS A 400 18.09 7.23 -13.01
CA HIS A 400 18.41 6.96 -11.62
C HIS A 400 17.61 5.75 -11.18
N LEU A 401 18.26 4.76 -10.60
CA LEU A 401 17.59 3.59 -10.10
C LEU A 401 17.12 3.86 -8.67
N PHE A 402 15.81 4.09 -8.59
CA PHE A 402 14.93 3.99 -7.42
C PHE A 402 15.14 2.75 -6.57
N ASN A 403 16.22 2.60 -5.80
CA ASN A 403 16.46 1.39 -5.01
C ASN A 403 16.42 1.66 -3.49
N VAL A 404 15.38 1.12 -2.85
CA VAL A 404 15.11 1.25 -1.42
C VAL A 404 14.90 -0.13 -0.82
N ALA A 405 15.79 -0.50 0.12
CA ALA A 405 15.57 -1.64 0.99
C ALA A 405 14.58 -1.24 2.09
N ILE A 406 13.52 -2.02 2.26
CA ILE A 406 12.59 -1.85 3.37
C ILE A 406 12.95 -2.93 4.39
N ASN A 407 13.79 -2.55 5.37
CA ASN A 407 14.32 -3.47 6.36
C ASN A 407 13.24 -3.83 7.40
N ASP A 408 12.57 -2.81 7.95
CA ASP A 408 11.46 -2.98 8.89
C ASP A 408 10.46 -1.80 8.81
N LEU A 409 9.23 -2.11 8.41
CA LEU A 409 8.04 -1.27 8.47
C LEU A 409 6.98 -1.87 9.40
N GLY A 410 7.42 -2.70 10.33
CA GLY A 410 6.59 -3.38 11.29
C GLY A 410 5.84 -2.42 12.19
N ASN A 411 4.64 -2.83 12.59
CA ASN A 411 3.81 -2.06 13.50
C ASN A 411 3.06 -2.93 14.49
N VAL A 412 2.72 -2.31 15.62
CA VAL A 412 1.83 -2.85 16.63
C VAL A 412 0.74 -1.83 16.85
N VAL A 413 -0.52 -2.25 16.82
CA VAL A 413 -1.67 -1.37 16.99
C VAL A 413 -2.66 -2.02 17.94
N ASN A 414 -3.18 -1.25 18.89
CA ASN A 414 -4.24 -1.65 19.81
C ASN A 414 -5.31 -0.56 19.89
N ASP A 415 -6.57 -0.94 19.80
CA ASP A 415 -7.72 -0.07 20.04
C ASP A 415 -8.66 -0.73 21.06
N LEU A 416 -8.57 -0.27 22.31
CA LEU A 416 -9.45 -0.70 23.39
C LEU A 416 -10.55 0.33 23.57
N SER A 417 -11.80 -0.11 23.59
CA SER A 417 -12.93 0.79 23.76
C SER A 417 -14.09 0.16 24.51
N VAL A 418 -14.81 1.03 25.20
CA VAL A 418 -16.05 0.71 25.91
C VAL A 418 -17.12 1.67 25.42
N SER A 419 -18.29 1.14 25.09
CA SER A 419 -19.46 1.94 24.81
C SER A 419 -20.61 1.65 25.77
N ARG A 420 -21.48 2.62 25.94
CA ARG A 420 -22.73 2.47 26.66
C ARG A 420 -23.86 3.17 25.94
N GLU A 421 -24.95 2.44 25.76
CA GLU A 421 -26.22 3.03 25.37
C GLU A 421 -27.03 3.39 26.63
N PHE A 422 -27.58 4.60 26.63
CA PHE A 422 -28.50 5.10 27.64
C PHE A 422 -29.83 5.48 26.99
N GLY A 423 -30.93 5.25 27.72
CA GLY A 423 -32.27 5.63 27.30
C GLY A 423 -33.11 4.44 26.83
N GLY A 424 -34.18 4.77 26.11
CA GLY A 424 -35.33 3.92 25.80
C GLY A 424 -36.57 4.81 25.67
N ASP A 425 -37.47 4.51 24.73
CA ASP A 425 -38.62 5.35 24.30
C ASP A 425 -38.29 6.48 23.30
N GLY A 426 -37.60 6.14 22.21
CA GLY A 426 -37.42 7.03 21.05
C GLY A 426 -36.33 8.09 21.21
N ARG A 427 -35.61 8.09 22.33
CA ARG A 427 -34.38 8.85 22.58
C ARG A 427 -33.27 7.94 23.08
N THR A 428 -32.15 7.90 22.39
CA THR A 428 -30.98 7.09 22.73
C THR A 428 -29.74 7.97 22.80
N LEU A 429 -28.93 7.77 23.83
CA LEU A 429 -27.63 8.40 23.97
C LEU A 429 -26.55 7.31 24.01
N ASN A 430 -25.69 7.31 23.02
CA ASN A 430 -24.57 6.40 22.88
C ASN A 430 -23.26 7.10 23.24
N LEU A 431 -22.61 6.65 24.31
CA LEU A 431 -21.27 7.09 24.72
C LEU A 431 -20.27 6.01 24.30
N ARG A 432 -19.18 6.39 23.63
CA ARG A 432 -18.01 5.53 23.38
C ARG A 432 -16.77 6.22 23.89
N MET A 433 -15.97 5.50 24.67
CA MET A 433 -14.66 5.94 25.14
C MET A 433 -13.65 4.89 24.72
N GLY A 434 -12.48 5.32 24.26
CA GLY A 434 -11.44 4.38 23.89
C GLY A 434 -10.04 4.94 24.02
N TYR A 435 -9.09 4.04 23.93
CA TYR A 435 -7.67 4.30 23.99
C TYR A 435 -7.00 3.55 22.86
N TYR A 436 -6.53 4.33 21.88
CA TYR A 436 -5.75 3.84 20.78
C TYR A 436 -4.26 3.98 21.11
N THR A 437 -3.47 2.96 20.81
CA THR A 437 -2.01 3.03 20.86
C THR A 437 -1.42 2.34 19.64
N SER A 438 -0.36 2.92 19.10
CA SER A 438 0.39 2.31 18.01
C SER A 438 1.88 2.55 18.15
N ARG A 439 2.65 1.61 17.60
CA ARG A 439 4.09 1.72 17.40
C ARG A 439 4.38 1.37 15.96
N GLN A 440 5.08 2.24 15.24
CA GLN A 440 5.51 2.06 13.86
C GLN A 440 7.02 2.21 13.77
N THR A 441 7.70 1.19 13.27
CA THR A 441 9.12 1.28 12.89
C THR A 441 9.22 1.77 11.46
N ILE A 442 10.21 2.62 11.18
CA ILE A 442 10.65 2.99 9.84
C ILE A 442 12.15 2.77 9.75
N ASP A 443 12.52 1.57 9.30
CA ASP A 443 13.88 1.17 8.96
C ASP A 443 13.97 0.91 7.46
N MET A 444 14.71 1.77 6.75
CA MET A 444 14.88 1.69 5.31
C MET A 444 16.17 2.32 4.82
N ASP A 445 16.76 1.72 3.78
CA ASP A 445 17.99 2.17 3.15
C ASP A 445 17.76 2.55 1.70
N TRP A 446 18.03 3.80 1.37
CA TRP A 446 18.02 4.30 0.00
C TRP A 446 19.45 4.23 -0.51
N THR A 447 19.65 3.51 -1.62
CA THR A 447 20.97 3.31 -2.23
C THR A 447 20.81 3.41 -3.74
N TRP A 448 20.75 4.64 -4.24
CA TRP A 448 20.43 4.89 -5.64
C TRP A 448 21.67 4.94 -6.51
N ASP A 449 21.55 4.34 -7.69
CA ASP A 449 22.62 4.21 -8.67
C ASP A 449 22.20 4.81 -10.01
N SER A 450 23.16 5.26 -10.82
CA SER A 450 22.88 5.94 -12.07
C SER A 450 23.33 5.15 -13.29
N TYR A 451 22.38 4.92 -14.20
CA TYR A 451 22.57 4.16 -15.43
C TYR A 451 22.29 5.01 -16.68
N VAL A 452 22.87 4.60 -17.80
CA VAL A 452 22.48 5.06 -19.13
C VAL A 452 21.90 3.89 -19.91
N GLN A 453 20.76 4.11 -20.55
CA GLN A 453 20.14 3.09 -21.40
C GLN A 453 19.53 3.68 -22.66
N SER A 454 19.37 2.88 -23.71
CA SER A 454 18.68 3.27 -24.94
C SER A 454 17.19 3.44 -24.67
N LEU A 455 16.53 4.41 -25.30
CA LEU A 455 15.09 4.57 -25.17
C LEU A 455 14.35 3.71 -26.20
N GLY A 456 13.59 2.72 -25.74
CA GLY A 456 12.73 1.87 -26.59
C GLY A 456 12.28 0.58 -25.89
N ARG A 457 11.41 -0.22 -26.54
CA ARG A 457 10.76 -1.42 -25.96
C ARG A 457 11.72 -2.51 -25.46
N GLU A 458 12.88 -2.64 -26.08
CA GLU A 458 13.97 -3.49 -25.60
C GLU A 458 15.16 -2.63 -25.20
N SER A 459 14.96 -1.77 -24.20
CA SER A 459 16.00 -0.87 -23.71
C SER A 459 17.28 -1.64 -23.40
N ARG A 460 18.44 -1.09 -23.75
CA ARG A 460 19.75 -1.70 -23.52
C ARG A 460 20.59 -0.73 -22.73
N LEU A 461 21.31 -1.24 -21.75
CA LEU A 461 22.32 -0.48 -21.04
C LEU A 461 23.41 -0.03 -22.02
N LEU A 462 23.88 1.21 -21.85
CA LEU A 462 24.86 1.87 -22.71
C LEU A 462 26.05 2.33 -21.86
N ASN A 463 27.25 1.93 -22.24
CA ASN A 463 28.47 2.46 -21.65
C ASN A 463 28.80 3.85 -22.20
N VAL A 464 29.29 4.74 -21.35
CA VAL A 464 29.86 6.03 -21.73
C VAL A 464 31.36 5.86 -21.88
N VAL A 465 31.88 6.25 -23.05
CA VAL A 465 33.32 6.21 -23.37
C VAL A 465 33.78 7.61 -23.71
N ASP A 466 34.90 8.04 -23.12
CA ASP A 466 35.46 9.38 -23.37
C ASP A 466 36.08 9.50 -24.78
N ALA A 467 36.53 10.71 -25.14
CA ALA A 467 37.15 10.97 -26.44
C ALA A 467 38.46 10.18 -26.70
N ASN A 468 39.10 9.65 -25.64
CA ASN A 468 40.33 8.86 -25.72
C ASN A 468 40.04 7.35 -25.81
N GLY A 469 38.77 6.92 -25.75
CA GLY A 469 38.39 5.52 -25.74
C GLY A 469 38.36 4.88 -24.35
N THR A 470 38.47 5.65 -23.27
CA THR A 470 38.38 5.15 -21.90
C THR A 470 36.93 4.97 -21.49
N SER A 471 36.55 3.77 -21.01
CA SER A 471 35.21 3.54 -20.48
C SER A 471 35.04 4.21 -19.12
N LEU A 472 34.07 5.11 -19.01
CA LEU A 472 33.72 5.82 -17.77
C LEU A 472 32.63 5.11 -16.97
N SER A 473 32.01 4.09 -17.56
CA SER A 473 30.92 3.30 -16.98
C SER A 473 31.20 1.81 -17.08
N ARG A 474 30.46 1.00 -16.32
CA ARG A 474 30.51 -0.46 -16.35
C ARG A 474 29.10 -1.03 -16.50
N GLY A 475 28.84 -1.73 -17.60
CA GLY A 475 27.51 -2.34 -17.82
C GLY A 475 26.38 -1.32 -17.83
N GLY A 476 26.64 -0.09 -18.28
CA GLY A 476 25.72 1.04 -18.24
C GLY A 476 25.65 1.80 -16.92
N LEU A 477 26.15 1.26 -15.80
CA LEU A 477 26.32 2.00 -14.55
C LEU A 477 27.44 3.04 -14.73
N TYR A 478 27.12 4.33 -14.63
CA TYR A 478 28.11 5.40 -14.76
C TYR A 478 28.42 6.10 -13.43
N ALA A 479 27.60 5.93 -12.40
CA ALA A 479 27.89 6.43 -11.05
C ALA A 479 27.15 5.64 -9.96
N TYR A 480 27.84 5.39 -8.86
CA TYR A 480 27.22 5.00 -7.58
C TYR A 480 26.73 6.26 -6.87
N GLY A 481 25.42 6.52 -6.89
CA GLY A 481 24.82 7.80 -6.54
C GLY A 481 24.09 8.46 -7.71
N THR A 482 23.81 9.76 -7.58
CA THR A 482 23.05 10.55 -8.57
C THR A 482 23.74 11.90 -8.83
N PRO A 483 24.89 11.92 -9.51
CA PRO A 483 25.69 13.13 -9.66
C PRO A 483 24.98 14.23 -10.44
N PHE A 484 24.03 13.88 -11.31
CA PHE A 484 23.18 14.84 -12.01
C PHE A 484 22.32 15.70 -11.08
N TRP A 485 21.93 15.15 -9.91
CA TRP A 485 21.25 15.88 -8.83
C TRP A 485 22.22 16.38 -7.75
N GLY A 486 23.53 16.35 -8.00
CA GLY A 486 24.56 16.77 -7.06
C GLY A 486 24.78 15.80 -5.89
N ASP A 487 24.32 14.54 -6.01
CA ASP A 487 24.39 13.51 -4.98
C ASP A 487 23.74 13.90 -3.63
N CYS A 488 22.91 14.95 -3.58
CA CYS A 488 22.22 15.20 -2.32
C CYS A 488 21.12 14.18 -2.09
N CYS A 489 21.14 13.62 -0.89
CA CYS A 489 19.96 13.06 -0.28
C CYS A 489 19.51 11.72 -0.93
N VAL A 490 20.42 11.04 -1.63
CA VAL A 490 20.16 9.87 -2.50
C VAL A 490 20.63 8.54 -1.91
N THR A 491 21.61 8.61 -1.03
CA THR A 491 22.00 7.49 -0.16
C THR A 491 21.70 7.88 1.27
N ARG A 492 20.76 7.19 1.91
CA ARG A 492 20.32 7.51 3.27
C ARG A 492 19.78 6.28 3.96
N SER A 493 19.92 6.24 5.27
CA SER A 493 19.40 5.18 6.12
C SER A 493 18.55 5.81 7.22
N TYR A 494 17.38 5.22 7.44
CA TYR A 494 16.46 5.56 8.52
C TYR A 494 16.41 4.40 9.48
N ASP A 495 16.41 4.68 10.78
CA ASP A 495 16.01 3.75 11.82
C ASP A 495 15.28 4.57 12.86
N VAL A 496 13.97 4.74 12.67
CA VAL A 496 13.14 5.61 13.51
C VAL A 496 11.89 4.87 13.96
N ARG A 497 11.63 4.93 15.27
CA ARG A 497 10.40 4.43 15.88
C ARG A 497 9.48 5.60 16.20
N TYR A 498 8.20 5.41 15.89
CA TYR A 498 7.12 6.32 16.21
C TYR A 498 6.16 5.62 17.16
N ASP A 499 5.93 6.19 18.32
CA ASP A 499 4.93 5.74 19.29
C ASP A 499 3.78 6.77 19.30
N VAL A 500 2.53 6.32 19.23
CA VAL A 500 1.32 7.16 19.26
C VAL A 500 0.37 6.63 20.31
N ASN A 501 -0.14 7.51 21.16
CA ASN A 501 -1.17 7.22 22.15
C ASN A 501 -2.29 8.24 21.99
N ALA A 502 -3.53 7.78 21.91
CA ALA A 502 -4.65 8.63 21.59
C ALA A 502 -5.93 8.19 22.32
N PRO A 503 -6.20 8.72 23.53
CA PRO A 503 -7.52 8.65 24.12
C PRO A 503 -8.54 9.39 23.26
N TYR A 504 -9.73 8.82 23.14
CA TYR A 504 -10.84 9.45 22.44
C TYR A 504 -12.18 9.19 23.14
N VAL A 505 -13.12 10.10 22.90
CA VAL A 505 -14.50 9.99 23.36
C VAL A 505 -15.43 10.45 22.26
N ALA A 506 -16.54 9.74 22.10
CA ALA A 506 -17.60 10.07 21.18
C ALA A 506 -18.96 9.93 21.87
N LEU A 507 -19.85 10.86 21.56
CA LEU A 507 -21.23 10.90 22.02
C LEU A 507 -22.14 10.99 20.80
N THR A 508 -23.20 10.19 20.78
CA THR A 508 -24.23 10.23 19.74
C THR A 508 -25.59 10.23 20.40
N PHE A 509 -26.41 11.21 20.08
CA PHE A 509 -27.76 11.37 20.59
C PHE A 509 -28.73 11.26 19.43
N ASP A 510 -29.63 10.30 19.48
CA ASP A 510 -30.71 10.13 18.52
C ASP A 510 -32.05 10.39 19.20
N SER A 511 -32.94 11.12 18.52
CA SER A 511 -34.28 11.46 18.98
C SER A 511 -35.24 11.54 17.78
N GLY A 512 -35.88 10.42 17.45
CA GLY A 512 -36.80 10.33 16.31
C GLY A 512 -36.11 10.64 14.97
N LYS A 513 -36.45 11.79 14.38
CA LYS A 513 -35.89 12.25 13.09
C LYS A 513 -34.56 12.99 13.21
N PHE A 514 -34.10 13.26 14.42
CA PHE A 514 -32.91 14.07 14.68
C PHE A 514 -31.79 13.24 15.30
N SER A 515 -30.58 13.39 14.78
CA SER A 515 -29.37 12.74 15.28
C SER A 515 -28.25 13.77 15.41
N VAL A 516 -27.58 13.81 16.56
CA VAL A 516 -26.42 14.68 16.81
C VAL A 516 -25.29 13.85 17.36
N ASP A 517 -24.08 14.10 16.88
CA ASP A 517 -22.90 13.44 17.41
C ASP A 517 -21.75 14.42 17.59
N GLY A 518 -20.94 14.16 18.61
CA GLY A 518 -19.74 14.91 18.92
C GLY A 518 -18.63 13.96 19.34
N SER A 519 -17.39 14.25 18.96
CA SER A 519 -16.24 13.45 19.35
C SER A 519 -15.00 14.30 19.54
N LEU A 520 -14.11 13.82 20.41
CA LEU A 520 -12.81 14.39 20.74
C LEU A 520 -11.77 13.27 20.73
N ARG A 521 -10.57 13.58 20.22
CA ARG A 521 -9.39 12.71 20.26
C ARG A 521 -8.17 13.55 20.57
N TYR A 522 -7.31 13.08 21.47
CA TYR A 522 -6.06 13.76 21.78
C TYR A 522 -4.89 12.84 21.42
N ASP A 523 -4.26 13.08 20.28
CA ASP A 523 -3.11 12.31 19.82
C ASP A 523 -1.84 12.86 20.48
N MET A 524 -1.07 11.98 21.10
CA MET A 524 0.25 12.24 21.65
C MET A 524 1.21 11.26 21.00
N GLY A 525 2.34 11.72 20.46
CA GLY A 525 3.33 10.82 19.94
C GLY A 525 4.75 11.29 20.13
N ASP A 526 5.67 10.34 20.07
CA ASP A 526 7.10 10.55 20.14
C ASP A 526 7.82 9.77 19.03
N ALA A 527 8.89 10.37 18.50
CA ALA A 527 9.74 9.79 17.48
C ALA A 527 11.16 9.72 18.01
N ARG A 528 11.74 8.52 18.00
CA ARG A 528 13.11 8.27 18.48
C ARG A 528 13.86 7.39 17.51
N GLY A 529 15.11 7.71 17.25
CA GLY A 529 15.96 6.90 16.38
C GLY A 529 17.08 7.70 15.76
N SER A 530 17.45 7.33 14.54
CA SER A 530 18.54 7.96 13.80
C SER A 530 18.24 8.09 12.32
N TYR A 531 18.91 9.08 11.72
CA TYR A 531 18.93 9.33 10.29
C TYR A 531 20.37 9.53 9.84
N ASN A 532 20.78 8.77 8.84
CA ASN A 532 22.10 8.88 8.23
C ASN A 532 21.93 9.41 6.80
N GLY A 533 22.65 10.49 6.50
CA GLY A 533 22.64 11.12 5.17
C GLY A 533 23.62 10.48 4.20
N THR A 534 23.87 11.17 3.10
CA THR A 534 24.86 10.75 2.09
C THR A 534 26.25 11.25 2.45
N ALA A 535 27.25 10.36 2.39
CA ALA A 535 28.68 10.68 2.36
C ALA A 535 29.28 10.27 1.01
N ILE A 536 30.31 10.98 0.55
CA ILE A 536 31.01 10.67 -0.70
C ILE A 536 32.36 10.05 -0.37
N ALA A 537 32.49 8.75 -0.67
CA ALA A 537 33.78 8.06 -0.65
C ALA A 537 34.54 8.33 -1.95
N GLN A 538 35.85 8.56 -1.84
CA GLN A 538 36.75 8.69 -2.98
C GLN A 538 37.50 7.40 -3.19
N ASN A 539 37.60 6.94 -4.44
CA ASN A 539 38.34 5.73 -4.83
C ASN A 539 37.95 4.50 -3.99
N LEU A 540 36.65 4.21 -3.93
CA LEU A 540 36.12 3.07 -3.21
C LEU A 540 35.96 1.89 -4.17
N ASP A 541 36.73 0.84 -3.96
CA ASP A 541 36.61 -0.42 -4.70
C ASP A 541 35.32 -1.16 -4.29
N VAL A 542 34.24 -0.93 -5.04
CA VAL A 542 32.92 -1.51 -4.74
C VAL A 542 32.85 -2.98 -5.13
N ASN A 543 33.54 -3.39 -6.19
CA ASN A 543 33.47 -4.77 -6.69
C ASN A 543 34.54 -5.70 -6.06
N GLY A 544 35.53 -5.13 -5.36
CA GLY A 544 36.59 -5.86 -4.68
C GLY A 544 37.64 -6.47 -5.60
N ASP A 545 37.79 -5.96 -6.84
CA ASP A 545 38.74 -6.48 -7.83
C ASP A 545 40.17 -5.92 -7.68
N GLY A 546 40.35 -4.96 -6.76
CA GLY A 546 41.63 -4.30 -6.48
C GLY A 546 41.99 -3.17 -7.45
N VAL A 547 41.12 -2.83 -8.40
CA VAL A 547 41.33 -1.79 -9.41
C VAL A 547 40.22 -0.74 -9.35
N ILE A 548 40.57 0.50 -8.98
CA ILE A 548 39.61 1.60 -8.98
C ILE A 548 39.25 2.00 -10.41
N GLN A 549 38.04 1.67 -10.82
CA GLN A 549 37.50 2.07 -12.12
C GLN A 549 36.97 3.51 -12.06
N PRO A 550 36.78 4.22 -13.19
CA PRO A 550 36.24 5.58 -13.18
C PRO A 550 34.92 5.73 -12.42
N VAL A 551 34.03 4.73 -12.49
CA VAL A 551 32.75 4.69 -11.76
C VAL A 551 32.92 4.57 -10.23
N GLU A 552 34.09 4.12 -9.75
CA GLU A 552 34.44 3.90 -8.33
C GLU A 552 35.26 5.05 -7.73
N GLN A 553 35.66 6.04 -8.55
CA GLN A 553 36.41 7.20 -8.07
C GLN A 553 35.58 8.08 -7.13
N ARG A 554 34.26 8.10 -7.32
CA ARG A 554 33.32 8.87 -6.51
C ARG A 554 32.08 8.03 -6.24
N VAL A 555 31.93 7.57 -4.99
CA VAL A 555 30.86 6.65 -4.59
C VAL A 555 30.01 7.28 -3.48
N ALA A 556 28.70 7.39 -3.71
CA ALA A 556 27.75 7.77 -2.68
C ALA A 556 27.53 6.61 -1.69
N THR A 557 27.69 6.90 -0.41
CA THR A 557 27.64 5.96 0.72
C THR A 557 26.71 6.50 1.80
N VAL A 558 26.21 5.63 2.68
CA VAL A 558 25.53 6.05 3.90
C VAL A 558 26.57 6.62 4.87
N ASP A 559 26.34 7.84 5.37
CA ASP A 559 27.19 8.49 6.37
C ASP A 559 26.94 7.91 7.76
N THR A 560 27.49 6.72 8.01
CA THR A 560 27.38 6.04 9.31
C THR A 560 28.23 6.69 10.40
N ALA A 561 29.19 7.54 10.03
CA ALA A 561 30.05 8.25 10.97
C ALA A 561 29.34 9.48 11.59
N ASN A 562 28.47 10.16 10.84
CA ASN A 562 27.76 11.36 11.29
C ASN A 562 26.25 11.13 11.38
N SER A 563 25.86 10.10 12.14
CA SER A 563 24.46 9.79 12.41
C SER A 563 23.76 10.95 13.13
N ARG A 564 22.58 11.35 12.65
CA ARG A 564 21.77 12.43 13.22
C ARG A 564 20.66 11.83 14.08
N PRO A 565 20.58 12.19 15.37
CA PRO A 565 19.52 11.67 16.23
C PRO A 565 18.17 12.26 15.84
N VAL A 566 17.15 11.41 15.81
CA VAL A 566 15.74 11.81 15.76
C VAL A 566 15.20 11.69 17.18
N ASN A 567 14.72 12.81 17.74
CA ASN A 567 14.11 12.85 19.07
C ASN A 567 13.17 14.05 19.15
N TYR A 568 11.88 13.83 18.94
CA TYR A 568 10.87 14.86 19.07
C TYR A 568 9.52 14.28 19.50
N ASP A 569 8.74 15.10 20.19
CA ASP A 569 7.38 14.78 20.61
C ASP A 569 6.37 15.71 19.91
N TRP A 570 5.15 15.26 19.71
CA TRP A 570 4.04 16.07 19.22
C TRP A 570 2.76 15.71 19.94
N ASN A 571 1.83 16.67 19.96
CA ASN A 571 0.47 16.41 20.39
C ASN A 571 -0.52 17.35 19.69
N TYR A 572 -1.75 16.89 19.52
CA TYR A 572 -2.82 17.71 18.97
C TYR A 572 -4.20 17.21 19.42
N LEU A 573 -5.11 18.17 19.61
CA LEU A 573 -6.52 17.89 19.88
C LEU A 573 -7.32 17.96 18.58
N SER A 574 -8.03 16.87 18.29
CA SER A 574 -8.97 16.77 17.18
C SER A 574 -10.40 16.71 17.70
N TYR A 575 -11.34 17.33 16.98
CA TYR A 575 -12.76 17.32 17.32
C TYR A 575 -13.64 17.21 16.08
N SER A 576 -14.82 16.63 16.24
CA SER A 576 -15.87 16.64 15.23
C SER A 576 -17.23 16.81 15.89
N LEU A 577 -18.09 17.63 15.28
CA LEU A 577 -19.47 17.85 15.70
C LEU A 577 -20.38 17.80 14.46
N GLY A 578 -21.35 16.90 14.48
CA GLY A 578 -22.29 16.66 13.40
C GLY A 578 -23.73 16.65 13.86
N GLY A 579 -24.63 17.01 12.94
CA GLY A 579 -26.07 16.88 13.12
C GLY A 579 -26.71 16.40 11.81
N ASN A 580 -27.71 15.55 11.93
CA ASN A 580 -28.52 15.03 10.84
C ASN A 580 -30.01 15.17 11.17
N TYR A 581 -30.80 15.48 10.15
CA TYR A 581 -32.25 15.59 10.25
C TYR A 581 -32.91 14.86 9.08
N LEU A 582 -33.75 13.88 9.40
CA LEU A 582 -34.59 13.18 8.43
C LEU A 582 -35.78 14.07 8.07
N ILE A 583 -35.82 14.51 6.82
CA ILE A 583 -36.95 15.27 6.25
C ILE A 583 -38.11 14.29 6.01
N THR A 584 -37.83 13.21 5.30
CA THR A 584 -38.70 12.04 5.09
C THR A 584 -37.95 10.77 5.49
N ASP A 585 -38.58 9.61 5.34
CA ASP A 585 -37.97 8.32 5.68
C ASP A 585 -36.89 7.88 4.67
N ASP A 586 -36.76 8.59 3.56
CA ASP A 586 -35.82 8.36 2.46
C ASP A 586 -34.95 9.60 2.13
N LEU A 587 -35.16 10.74 2.80
CA LEU A 587 -34.42 11.98 2.58
C LEU A 587 -33.93 12.58 3.91
N GLY A 588 -32.62 12.73 4.03
CA GLY A 588 -31.98 13.40 5.16
C GLY A 588 -31.13 14.59 4.73
N ALA A 589 -30.93 15.54 5.66
CA ALA A 589 -29.98 16.63 5.52
C ALA A 589 -29.07 16.65 6.75
N PHE A 590 -27.75 16.73 6.52
CA PHE A 590 -26.77 16.79 7.59
C PHE A 590 -25.78 17.95 7.40
N ALA A 591 -25.19 18.39 8.51
CA ALA A 591 -24.09 19.33 8.55
C ALA A 591 -23.05 18.86 9.56
N ARG A 592 -21.77 19.09 9.27
CA ARG A 592 -20.68 18.71 10.17
C ARG A 592 -19.52 19.68 10.10
N ILE A 593 -18.93 19.97 11.26
CA ILE A 593 -17.66 20.66 11.40
C ILE A 593 -16.65 19.74 12.07
N SER A 594 -15.40 19.78 11.63
CA SER A 594 -14.32 18.98 12.21
C SER A 594 -12.99 19.70 12.10
N ARG A 595 -12.12 19.47 13.07
CA ARG A 595 -10.71 19.84 13.03
C ARG A 595 -9.92 18.60 13.40
N GLY A 596 -8.96 18.24 12.54
CA GLY A 596 -7.96 17.22 12.84
C GLY A 596 -6.60 17.67 12.36
N ALA A 597 -5.58 16.97 12.82
CA ALA A 597 -4.20 17.19 12.41
C ALA A 597 -3.53 15.86 12.04
N ARG A 598 -2.30 15.95 11.56
CA ARG A 598 -1.42 14.82 11.30
C ARG A 598 0.00 15.17 11.72
N ALA A 599 0.76 14.17 12.12
CA ALA A 599 2.20 14.26 12.21
C ALA A 599 2.84 13.79 10.89
N ASN A 600 4.03 14.31 10.60
CA ASN A 600 4.85 13.76 9.53
C ASN A 600 5.80 12.70 10.11
N ALA A 601 6.07 11.67 9.30
CA ALA A 601 7.03 10.63 9.62
C ALA A 601 8.41 10.93 8.99
N ASP A 602 8.75 10.27 7.88
CA ASP A 602 10.03 10.36 7.17
C ASP A 602 10.16 11.58 6.24
N ARG A 603 9.12 12.43 6.17
CA ARG A 603 8.95 13.52 5.19
C ARG A 603 8.92 14.93 5.75
#